data_AF-A0A257PBZ3-F1
#
_entry.id   AF-A0A257PBZ3-F1
#
_cell.length_a   1.000
_cell.length_b   1.000
_cell.length_c   1.000
_cell.angle_alpha   90.00
_cell.angle_beta   90.00
_cell.angle_gamma   90.00
#
_symmetry.space_group_name_H-M   'P 1'
#
loop_
_entity.id
_entity.type
_entity.pdbx_description
1 polymer ?
#
loop_
_entity_poly.entity_id
_entity_poly.type
_entity_poly.pdbx_seq_one_letter_code
_entity_poly.pdbx_strand_id
1 'polypeptide(L)' 'MAAKHTDYLQRILNARVYDVAIESALDPARNLSRRLHNKVLFKREDTQPVFSFKLRGAYNK' A
#
# COMPACT_ATOMS: atom_id res chain seq x y z
N MET A 1 30.40 -8.95 -6.33
CA MET A 1 29.12 -9.54 -5.89
C MET A 1 28.02 -8.51 -6.09
N ALA A 2 27.08 -8.75 -7.00
CA ALA A 2 25.96 -7.84 -7.24
C ALA A 2 24.97 -7.90 -6.07
N ALA A 3 24.51 -6.74 -5.59
CA ALA A 3 23.58 -6.64 -4.48
C ALA A 3 22.24 -7.32 -4.82
N LYS A 4 21.73 -8.09 -3.86
CA LYS A 4 20.56 -8.98 -3.89
C LYS A 4 19.24 -8.19 -3.93
N HIS A 5 19.00 -7.35 -4.94
CA HIS A 5 17.76 -6.57 -5.09
C HIS A 5 16.56 -7.40 -5.58
N THR A 6 16.80 -8.59 -6.13
CA THR A 6 15.78 -9.41 -6.80
C THR A 6 14.83 -10.16 -5.84
N ASP A 7 15.22 -10.40 -4.58
CA ASP A 7 14.45 -11.23 -3.66
C ASP A 7 13.15 -10.55 -3.17
N TYR A 8 13.22 -9.27 -2.81
CA TYR A 8 12.05 -8.56 -2.28
C TYR A 8 10.96 -8.34 -3.33
N LEU A 9 11.32 -8.02 -4.57
CA LEU A 9 10.34 -7.85 -5.65
C LEU A 9 9.57 -9.16 -5.88
N GLN A 10 10.29 -10.28 -6.00
CA GLN A 10 9.67 -11.58 -6.17
C GLN A 10 8.80 -11.96 -4.97
N ARG A 11 9.23 -11.66 -3.74
CA ARG A 11 8.44 -11.91 -2.53
C ARG A 11 7.17 -11.05 -2.46
N ILE A 12 7.23 -9.78 -2.87
CA ILE A 12 6.07 -8.88 -2.91
C ILE A 12 5.06 -9.35 -3.96
N LEU A 13 5.52 -9.70 -5.16
CA LEU A 13 4.65 -10.14 -6.25
C LEU A 13 3.92 -11.46 -5.94
N ASN A 14 4.56 -12.35 -5.18
CA ASN A 14 3.99 -13.65 -4.79
C ASN A 14 3.28 -13.61 -3.42
N ALA A 15 3.18 -12.44 -2.78
CA ALA A 15 2.58 -12.32 -1.47
C ALA A 15 1.06 -12.55 -1.52
N ARG A 16 0.52 -13.36 -0.59
CA ARG A 16 -0.91 -13.72 -0.55
C ARG A 16 -1.75 -12.71 0.22
N VAL A 17 -1.42 -11.43 0.12
CA VAL A 17 -2.06 -10.38 0.91
C VAL A 17 -3.56 -10.21 0.62
N TYR A 18 -4.00 -10.60 -0.59
CA TYR A 18 -5.38 -10.41 -1.03
C TYR A 18 -6.38 -11.43 -0.48
N ASP A 19 -5.89 -12.49 0.17
CA ASP A 19 -6.76 -13.42 0.91
C ASP A 19 -7.47 -12.70 2.08
N VAL A 20 -6.85 -11.63 2.60
CA VAL A 20 -7.35 -10.87 3.76
C VAL A 20 -7.52 -9.38 3.51
N ALA A 21 -6.80 -8.81 2.54
CA ALA A 21 -6.80 -7.37 2.25
C ALA A 21 -7.42 -7.05 0.89
N ILE A 22 -7.96 -5.84 0.77
CA ILE A 22 -8.46 -5.31 -0.51
C ILE A 22 -7.44 -4.39 -1.18
N GLU A 23 -7.61 -4.12 -2.47
CA GLU A 23 -6.98 -2.96 -3.10
C GLU A 23 -7.71 -1.69 -2.63
N SER A 24 -7.08 -0.90 -1.77
CA SER A 24 -7.65 0.32 -1.23
C SER A 24 -7.65 1.47 -2.25
N ALA A 25 -8.60 2.39 -2.13
CA ALA A 25 -8.71 3.53 -3.03
C ALA A 25 -7.48 4.45 -3.01
N LEU A 26 -7.22 5.13 -4.14
CA LEU A 26 -6.24 6.19 -4.27
C LEU A 26 -6.97 7.52 -4.56
N ASP A 27 -7.32 8.24 -3.49
CA ASP A 27 -8.22 9.39 -3.58
C ASP A 27 -7.46 10.71 -3.75
N PRO A 28 -7.93 11.64 -4.61
CA PRO A 28 -7.33 12.96 -4.72
C PRO A 28 -7.66 13.85 -3.52
N ALA A 29 -6.63 14.39 -2.87
CA ALA A 29 -6.76 15.29 -1.72
C ALA A 29 -6.96 16.75 -2.18
N ARG A 30 -8.09 17.06 -2.85
CA ARG A 30 -8.32 18.34 -3.57
C ARG A 30 -7.94 19.60 -2.79
N ASN A 31 -8.36 19.71 -1.52
CA ASN A 31 -8.07 20.87 -0.67
C ASN A 31 -6.57 21.00 -0.36
N LEU A 32 -5.93 19.87 -0.01
CA LEU A 32 -4.52 19.83 0.33
C LEU A 32 -3.65 20.09 -0.91
N SER A 33 -4.05 19.52 -2.05
CA SER A 33 -3.39 19.74 -3.34
C SER A 33 -3.38 21.21 -3.74
N ARG A 34 -4.52 21.91 -3.59
CA ARG A 34 -4.58 23.36 -3.81
C ARG A 34 -3.68 24.13 -2.84
N ARG A 35 -3.72 23.79 -1.55
CA ARG A 35 -2.93 24.48 -0.52
C ARG A 35 -1.43 24.33 -0.73
N LEU A 36 -0.97 23.17 -1.20
CA LEU A 36 0.44 22.86 -1.41
C LEU A 36 0.92 23.12 -2.85
N HIS A 37 0.03 23.56 -3.74
CA HIS A 37 0.30 23.69 -5.18
C HIS A 37 0.93 22.43 -5.78
N ASN A 38 0.48 21.25 -5.34
CA ASN A 38 1.01 19.97 -5.80
C ASN A 38 -0.10 18.91 -5.86
N LYS A 39 0.09 17.84 -6.63
CA LYS A 39 -0.84 16.71 -6.69
C LYS A 39 -0.65 15.81 -5.47
N VAL A 40 -1.56 15.91 -4.51
CA VAL A 40 -1.60 15.03 -3.33
C VAL A 40 -2.70 13.99 -3.48
N LEU A 41 -2.36 12.73 -3.20
CA LEU A 41 -3.24 11.57 -3.24
C LEU A 41 -3.19 10.85 -1.89
N PHE A 42 -4.30 10.28 -1.45
CA PHE A 42 -4.39 9.43 -0.27
C PHE A 42 -4.56 7.98 -0.67
N LYS A 43 -3.66 7.10 -0.21
CA LYS A 43 -3.87 5.64 -0.27
C LYS A 43 -4.65 5.22 0.96
N ARG A 44 -5.89 4.79 0.76
CA ARG A 44 -6.90 4.60 1.82
C ARG A 44 -6.77 3.26 2.56
N GLU A 45 -5.61 2.96 3.12
CA GLU A 45 -5.40 1.72 3.89
C GLU A 45 -6.24 1.64 5.19
N ASP A 46 -6.87 2.75 5.59
CA ASP A 46 -7.89 2.81 6.63
C ASP A 46 -9.18 2.06 6.25
N THR A 47 -9.44 1.80 4.97
CA THR A 47 -10.65 1.09 4.53
C THR A 47 -10.50 -0.44 4.55
N GLN A 48 -9.39 -0.96 5.07
CA GLN A 48 -9.21 -2.39 5.30
C GLN A 48 -10.11 -2.88 6.44
N PRO A 49 -10.40 -4.20 6.53
CA PRO A 49 -11.25 -4.75 7.61
C PRO A 49 -10.77 -4.46 9.03
N VAL A 50 -9.45 -4.24 9.21
CA VAL A 50 -8.82 -3.91 10.50
C VAL A 50 -8.39 -2.44 10.60
N PHE A 51 -8.96 -1.57 9.76
CA PHE A 51 -8.73 -0.12 9.72
C PHE A 51 -7.25 0.31 9.59
N SER A 52 -6.38 -0.57 9.10
CA SER A 52 -4.97 -0.30 8.91
C SER A 52 -4.32 -1.29 7.94
N PHE A 53 -3.14 -0.95 7.43
CA PHE A 53 -2.37 -1.80 6.51
C PHE A 53 -1.76 -3.06 7.16
N LYS A 54 -1.80 -3.18 8.49
CA LYS A 54 -1.04 -4.18 9.25
C LYS A 54 -1.39 -5.63 8.90
N LEU A 55 -2.64 -5.90 8.47
CA LEU A 55 -3.06 -7.25 8.09
C LEU A 55 -2.24 -7.84 6.95
N ARG A 56 -1.74 -7.01 6.03
CA ARG A 56 -0.96 -7.47 4.86
C ARG A 56 0.32 -8.17 5.31
N GLY A 57 1.08 -7.53 6.19
CA GLY A 57 2.34 -8.07 6.71
C GLY A 57 2.12 -9.18 7.74
N ALA A 58 1.06 -9.09 8.56
CA ALA A 58 0.76 -10.11 9.55
C ALA A 58 0.38 -11.47 8.90
N TYR A 59 -0.29 -11.42 7.74
CA TYR A 59 -0.68 -12.61 6.99
C TYR A 59 0.48 -13.18 6.14
N ASN A 60 1.32 -12.32 5.56
CA ASN A 60 2.42 -12.72 4.70
C ASN A 60 3.75 -12.89 5.46
N LYS A 61 3.78 -13.83 6.42
CA LYS A 61 4.99 -14.24 7.17
C LYS A 61 5.98 -15.03 6.32
#